data_AF-A0A257JBV1-F1
#
_entry.id   AF-A0A257JBV1-F1
#
_cell.length_a   1.000
_cell.length_b   1.000
_cell.length_c   1.000
_cell.angle_alpha   90.00
_cell.angle_beta   90.00
_cell.angle_gamma   90.00
#
_symmetry.space_group_name_H-M   'P 1'
#
loop_
_entity.id
_entity.type
_entity.pdbx_description
1 polymer ?
#
loop_
_entity_poly.entity_id
_entity_poly.type
_entity_poly.pdbx_seq_one_letter_code
_entity_poly.pdbx_strand_id
1 'polypeptide(L)'
;SELCAAGVPSLLVPLVVRTTAHQRDNAEHLAGQGAAVHLPQGEFTPESLAARLQALDRPALLAMAQKARAMARPQAAQRVADELDRLVKHA
;
A
#
# COMPACT_ATOMS: atom_id res chain seq x y z
N SER A 1 -5.61 -3.52 -0.07
CA SER A 1 -5.57 -2.08 -0.39
C SER A 1 -6.11 -1.86 -1.79
N GLU A 2 -6.86 -0.77 -2.00
CA GLU A 2 -7.35 -0.36 -3.31
C GLU A 2 -6.21 -0.05 -4.29
N LEU A 3 -5.11 0.53 -3.81
CA LEU A 3 -3.91 0.79 -4.62
C LEU A 3 -3.33 -0.49 -5.21
N CYS A 4 -3.28 -1.57 -4.44
CA CYS A 4 -2.87 -2.89 -4.91
C CYS A 4 -3.87 -3.44 -5.93
N ALA A 5 -5.17 -3.32 -5.67
CA ALA A 5 -6.19 -3.76 -6.61
C ALA A 5 -6.09 -3.01 -7.94
N ALA A 6 -5.86 -1.68 -7.91
CA ALA A 6 -5.64 -0.87 -9.10
C ALA A 6 -4.29 -1.16 -9.79
N GLY A 7 -3.30 -1.66 -9.05
CA GLY A 7 -1.96 -1.91 -9.58
C GLY A 7 -1.23 -0.61 -9.91
N VAL A 8 -1.32 0.38 -9.02
CA VAL A 8 -0.72 1.70 -9.24
C VAL A 8 0.50 1.93 -8.35
N PRO A 9 1.55 2.59 -8.86
CA PRO A 9 2.66 3.03 -8.03
C PRO A 9 2.15 4.14 -7.07
N SER A 10 2.70 4.20 -5.86
CA SER A 10 2.23 5.16 -4.85
C SER A 10 3.37 5.69 -3.98
N LEU A 11 3.28 6.99 -3.65
CA LEU A 11 4.07 7.63 -2.60
C LEU A 11 3.15 7.80 -1.39
N LEU A 12 3.43 7.05 -0.33
CA LEU A 12 2.58 7.00 0.86
C LEU A 12 3.19 7.90 1.94
N VAL A 13 2.38 8.85 2.42
CA VAL A 13 2.73 9.76 3.51
C VAL A 13 1.79 9.49 4.69
N PRO A 14 2.14 8.55 5.60
CA PRO A 14 1.29 8.22 6.73
C PRO A 14 1.11 9.41 7.67
N LEU A 15 -0.13 9.67 8.07
CA LEU A 15 -0.41 10.69 9.07
C LEU A 15 0.06 10.21 10.45
N VAL A 16 0.81 11.05 11.17
CA VAL A 16 1.32 10.77 12.52
C VAL A 16 0.37 11.35 13.56
N VAL A 17 -0.63 10.56 13.96
CA VAL A 17 -1.51 10.84 15.12
C VAL A 17 -1.68 9.57 15.96
N ARG A 18 -2.12 9.70 17.23
CA ARG A 18 -2.16 8.58 18.21
C ARG A 18 -2.93 7.32 17.74
N THR A 19 -3.81 7.44 16.74
CA THR A 19 -4.72 6.38 16.29
C THR A 19 -4.34 5.75 14.95
N THR A 20 -3.25 6.18 14.28
CA THR A 20 -2.97 5.83 12.87
C THR A 20 -1.72 4.98 12.64
N ALA A 21 -1.28 4.22 13.64
CA ALA A 21 -0.12 3.31 13.50
C ALA A 21 -0.21 2.41 12.26
N HIS A 22 -1.42 1.93 11.95
CA HIS A 22 -1.69 1.09 10.78
C HIS A 22 -1.39 1.74 9.42
N GLN A 23 -1.43 3.07 9.31
CA GLN A 23 -1.05 3.73 8.05
C GLN A 23 0.46 3.58 7.79
N ARG A 24 1.27 3.73 8.84
CA ARG A 24 2.72 3.52 8.75
C ARG A 24 3.03 2.07 8.43
N ASP A 25 2.43 1.14 9.16
CA ASP A 25 2.66 -0.29 8.95
C ASP A 25 2.27 -0.73 7.52
N ASN A 26 1.18 -0.19 6.97
CA ASN A 26 0.79 -0.44 5.58
C ASN A 26 1.81 0.14 4.58
N ALA A 27 2.31 1.36 4.83
CA ALA A 27 3.28 2.00 3.95
C ALA A 27 4.64 1.27 3.99
N GLU A 28 5.11 0.90 5.17
CA GLU A 28 6.32 0.10 5.35
C GLU A 28 6.19 -1.28 4.70
N HIS A 29 5.04 -1.94 4.86
CA HIS A 29 4.78 -3.25 4.25
C HIS A 29 4.83 -3.18 2.71
N LEU A 30 4.18 -2.18 2.10
CA LEU A 30 4.19 -1.99 0.65
C LEU A 30 5.57 -1.59 0.14
N ALA A 31 6.25 -0.68 0.84
CA ALA A 31 7.59 -0.23 0.48
C ALA A 31 8.63 -1.35 0.59
N GLY A 32 8.54 -2.20 1.62
CA GLY A 32 9.39 -3.38 1.80
C GLY A 32 9.28 -4.40 0.67
N GLN A 33 8.15 -4.43 -0.04
CA GLN A 33 7.97 -5.26 -1.25
C GLN A 33 8.28 -4.51 -2.55
N GLY A 34 8.67 -3.24 -2.47
CA GLY A 34 8.87 -2.37 -3.63
C GLY A 34 7.58 -2.04 -4.39
N ALA A 35 6.42 -2.16 -3.74
CA ALA A 35 5.10 -1.86 -4.28
C ALA A 35 4.67 -0.40 -4.06
N ALA A 36 5.39 0.33 -3.20
CA ALA A 36 5.19 1.75 -2.94
C ALA A 36 6.50 2.40 -2.49
N VAL A 37 6.50 3.71 -2.36
CA VAL A 37 7.52 4.46 -1.62
C VAL A 37 6.88 4.96 -0.32
N HIS A 38 7.51 4.68 0.81
CA HIS A 38 7.15 5.29 2.08
C HIS A 38 7.90 6.61 2.26
N LEU A 39 7.17 7.70 2.52
CA LEU A 39 7.72 9.01 2.85
C LEU A 39 7.19 9.42 4.24
N PRO A 40 8.04 9.44 5.28
CA PRO A 40 7.63 9.90 6.60
C PRO A 40 7.08 11.33 6.55
N GLN A 41 6.01 11.61 7.32
CA GLN A 41 5.36 12.93 7.31
C GLN A 41 6.32 14.07 7.67
N GLY A 42 7.28 13.85 8.57
CA GLY A 42 8.29 14.85 8.93
C GLY A 42 9.27 15.19 7.80
N GLU A 43 9.36 14.33 6.79
CA GLU A 43 10.17 14.56 5.58
C GLU A 43 9.31 15.09 4.41
N PHE A 44 7.99 15.20 4.57
CA PHE A 44 7.08 15.65 3.52
C PHE A 44 7.09 17.18 3.37
N THR A 45 8.11 17.68 2.68
CA THR A 45 8.23 19.10 2.29
C THR A 45 8.00 19.30 0.79
N PRO A 46 7.67 20.52 0.32
CA PRO A 46 7.55 20.83 -1.10
C PRO A 46 8.80 20.42 -1.92
N GLU A 47 9.99 20.65 -1.37
CA GLU A 47 11.28 20.36 -2.02
C GLU A 47 11.50 18.85 -2.13
N SER A 48 11.23 18.10 -1.05
CA SER A 48 11.35 16.65 -1.03
C SER A 48 10.38 15.99 -2.03
N LEU A 49 9.16 16.52 -2.13
CA LEU A 49 8.14 16.03 -3.05
C LEU A 49 8.54 16.32 -4.49
N ALA A 50 8.97 17.54 -4.78
CA ALA A 50 9.43 17.94 -6.11
C ALA A 50 10.60 17.07 -6.58
N ALA A 51 11.62 16.86 -5.74
CA ALA A 51 12.76 16.02 -6.05
C ALA A 51 12.35 14.57 -6.37
N ARG A 52 11.41 14.01 -5.59
CA ARG A 52 10.89 12.65 -5.83
C ARG A 52 10.10 12.55 -7.12
N LEU A 53 9.26 13.54 -7.42
CA LEU A 53 8.48 13.59 -8.66
C LEU A 53 9.38 13.74 -9.90
N GLN A 54 10.45 14.53 -9.79
CA GLN A 54 11.44 14.70 -10.87
C GLN A 54 12.28 13.45 -11.11
N ALA A 55 12.53 12.65 -10.07
CA ALA A 55 13.27 11.39 -10.17
C ALA A 55 12.42 10.21 -10.69
N LEU A 56 11.16 10.44 -11.08
CA LEU A 56 10.28 9.38 -11.57
C LEU A 56 10.74 8.86 -12.93
N ASP A 57 10.95 7.55 -12.99
CA ASP A 57 11.29 6.82 -14.21
C ASP A 57 10.15 5.87 -14.61
N ARG A 58 9.80 5.84 -15.89
CA ARG A 58 8.61 5.12 -16.37
C ARG A 58 8.75 3.59 -16.22
N PRO A 59 9.87 2.96 -16.62
CA PRO A 59 10.19 1.58 -16.26
C PRO A 59 10.12 1.28 -14.77
N ALA A 60 10.72 2.12 -13.92
CA ALA A 60 10.67 1.93 -12.47
C ALA A 60 9.23 1.97 -11.91
N LEU A 61 8.41 2.92 -12.39
CA LEU A 61 6.99 3.04 -12.04
C LEU A 61 6.18 1.81 -12.47
N LEU A 62 6.45 1.26 -13.67
CA LEU A 62 5.80 0.05 -14.14
C LEU A 62 6.16 -1.17 -13.26
N ALA A 63 7.44 -1.31 -12.89
CA ALA A 63 7.87 -2.38 -11.99
C ALA A 63 7.19 -2.29 -10.62
N MET A 64 7.05 -1.07 -10.07
CA MET A 64 6.34 -0.83 -8.82
C MET A 64 4.85 -1.14 -8.94
N ALA A 65 4.20 -0.73 -10.04
CA ALA A 65 2.80 -1.02 -10.35
C ALA A 65 2.52 -2.53 -10.38
N GLN A 66 3.39 -3.31 -11.03
CA GLN A 66 3.30 -4.76 -11.10
C GLN A 66 3.43 -5.40 -9.71
N LYS A 67 4.38 -4.94 -8.91
CA LYS A 67 4.55 -5.39 -7.51
C LYS A 67 3.33 -5.06 -6.65
N ALA A 68 2.78 -3.85 -6.79
CA ALA A 68 1.55 -3.46 -6.12
C ALA A 68 0.38 -4.37 -6.50
N ARG A 69 0.23 -4.68 -7.81
CA ARG A 69 -0.81 -5.57 -8.29
C ARG A 69 -0.66 -7.00 -7.77
N ALA A 70 0.57 -7.51 -7.67
CA ALA A 70 0.85 -8.84 -7.13
C ALA A 70 0.43 -8.98 -5.64
N MET A 71 0.39 -7.87 -4.90
CA MET A 71 -0.07 -7.84 -3.51
C MET A 71 -1.60 -7.72 -3.35
N ALA A 72 -2.35 -7.61 -4.45
CA ALA A 72 -3.80 -7.49 -4.39
C ALA A 72 -4.45 -8.74 -3.78
N ARG A 73 -5.52 -8.52 -3.00
CA ARG A 73 -6.35 -9.58 -2.42
C ARG A 73 -7.80 -9.41 -2.90
N PRO A 74 -8.10 -9.65 -4.20
CA PRO A 74 -9.41 -9.32 -4.79
C PRO A 74 -10.58 -10.07 -4.16
N GLN A 75 -10.34 -11.26 -3.62
CA GLN A 75 -11.37 -12.09 -2.98
C GLN A 75 -11.32 -11.99 -1.44
N ALA A 76 -10.82 -10.89 -0.88
CA ALA A 76 -10.72 -10.73 0.57
C ALA A 76 -12.09 -10.89 1.26
N ALA A 77 -13.13 -10.22 0.76
CA ALA A 77 -14.48 -10.30 1.33
C ALA A 77 -15.05 -11.73 1.25
N GLN A 78 -14.94 -12.39 0.09
CA GLN A 78 -15.41 -13.76 -0.09
C GLN A 78 -14.72 -14.72 0.89
N ARG A 79 -13.39 -14.64 1.04
CA ARG A 79 -12.66 -15.50 1.97
C ARG A 79 -13.07 -15.30 3.43
N VAL A 80 -13.40 -14.07 3.82
CA VAL A 80 -13.94 -13.81 5.16
C VAL A 80 -15.31 -14.46 5.32
N ALA A 81 -16.20 -14.31 4.34
CA ALA A 81 -17.51 -14.95 4.37
C ALA A 81 -17.42 -16.49 4.44
N ASP A 82 -16.55 -17.10 3.62
CA ASP A 82 -16.33 -18.55 3.62
C ASP A 82 -15.86 -19.05 4.99
N GLU A 83 -15.01 -18.29 5.67
CA GLU A 83 -14.48 -18.66 6.98
C GLU A 83 -15.54 -18.53 8.09
N LEU A 84 -16.39 -17.50 8.03
CA LEU A 84 -17.53 -17.36 8.93
C LEU A 84 -18.52 -18.54 8.75
N ASP A 85 -18.83 -18.90 7.51
CA ASP A 85 -19.69 -20.04 7.18
C ASP A 85 -19.17 -21.36 7.77
N ARG A 86 -17.85 -21.57 7.73
CA ARG A 86 -17.22 -22.76 8.33
C ARG A 86 -17.36 -22.79 9.84
N LEU A 87 -17.20 -21.65 10.51
CA LEU A 87 -17.31 -21.57 11.97
C LEU A 87 -18.76 -21.85 12.43
N VAL A 88 -19.75 -21.36 11.68
CA VAL A 88 -21.18 -21.58 11.98
C VAL A 88 -21.59 -23.04 11.74
N LYS A 89 -21.09 -23.70 10.69
CA LYS A 89 -21.45 -25.10 10.37
C LYS A 89 -20.81 -26.14 11.31
N HIS A 90 -19.81 -25.74 12.10
CA HIS A 90 -19.14 -26.61 13.08
C HIS A 90 -19.44 -26.23 14.54
N ALA A 91 -20.33 -25.25 14.78
CA ALA A 91 -20.85 -24.90 16.09
C ALA A 91 -22.19 -25.62 16.34
#